data_AF-A0A6G1ECD2-F1
#
_entry.id   AF-A0A6G1ECD2-F1
#
_cell.length_a   1.000
_cell.length_b   1.000
_cell.length_c   1.000
_cell.angle_alpha   90.00
_cell.angle_beta   90.00
_cell.angle_gamma   90.00
#
_symmetry.space_group_name_H-M   'P 1'
#
loop_
_entity.id
_entity.type
_entity.pdbx_description
1 polymer ?
#
loop_
_entity_poly.entity_id
_entity_poly.type
_entity_poly.pdbx_seq_one_letter_code
_entity_poly.pdbx_strand_id
1 'polypeptide(L)'
;MAAAAAGSTDPASPAAAEEHALLRRPSFFSAYSDEDLVERAFEPAQKVIVSISGDPDADDEHLYYGDRAPPFSWRKLWLFTGPGFLMSIAFLDPGNLEGDLQAGATAGDTLLWLLFWATAMGLLVQLLAARLGVATGKHLAELCRDEYPDWARRALWLMAEVSMVSADIQEVIGSAIAIKILSNGFLPLWAGVVITALDCFIFLSLENYGVRKLEAVFAVLIATMAWSFAWMFIKTKPNGKDIIIGVLVPRMSSRVISQAVGLVGCVITPHNVFLHSALVQSRKIDPHKEYQVREALRYYTIESTMALVVPFMINLFVTTVFAKGFYGTKEASNIGLENAGHFLQGKFGGGFFPILHIWGVGLLAAGTSSTITGTYAGQFIMSGFLNWRLKKWIRALITRSFAIVPTIAVALYFNTSDSALDVLNEWLNVLQSIQIPFALIPLITLVSKEQVMGVFKIGPRTQ
;
A
#
# COMPACT_ATOMS: atom_id res chain seq x y z
N MET A 1 -9.66 -73.79 36.48
CA MET A 1 -11.03 -73.56 36.98
C MET A 1 -11.15 -72.08 37.28
N ALA A 2 -11.82 -71.33 36.39
CA ALA A 2 -13.06 -70.57 36.66
C ALA A 2 -12.74 -69.16 37.19
N ALA A 3 -13.03 -68.02 36.54
CA ALA A 3 -14.26 -67.42 35.97
C ALA A 3 -14.44 -66.05 36.68
N ALA A 4 -14.48 -64.91 35.96
CA ALA A 4 -15.66 -64.04 35.74
C ALA A 4 -16.10 -63.19 36.98
N ALA A 5 -16.64 -61.96 36.96
CA ALA A 5 -16.94 -60.90 35.99
C ALA A 5 -17.52 -59.66 36.77
N ALA A 6 -17.61 -58.49 36.11
CA ALA A 6 -18.50 -57.32 36.36
C ALA A 6 -18.35 -56.53 37.70
N GLY A 7 -18.63 -55.23 37.85
CA GLY A 7 -19.16 -54.14 37.01
C GLY A 7 -19.64 -52.97 37.92
N SER A 8 -19.39 -51.72 37.47
CA SER A 8 -20.10 -50.43 37.74
C SER A 8 -20.33 -49.88 39.17
N THR A 9 -19.94 -48.61 39.39
CA THR A 9 -20.75 -47.39 39.71
C THR A 9 -20.09 -46.46 40.74
N ASP A 10 -19.89 -45.20 40.32
CA ASP A 10 -19.63 -43.97 41.11
C ASP A 10 -20.81 -43.67 42.09
N PRO A 11 -20.66 -42.88 43.18
CA PRO A 11 -20.55 -41.41 43.03
C PRO A 11 -19.72 -40.61 44.08
N ALA A 12 -19.42 -39.39 43.65
CA ALA A 12 -18.78 -38.23 44.27
C ALA A 12 -19.02 -37.94 45.78
N SER A 13 -17.99 -37.34 46.41
CA SER A 13 -18.05 -36.64 47.70
C SER A 13 -17.51 -35.19 47.57
N PRO A 14 -18.15 -34.18 48.18
CA PRO A 14 -17.97 -32.76 47.83
C PRO A 14 -17.19 -31.99 48.91
N ALA A 15 -15.87 -32.19 49.00
CA ALA A 15 -15.06 -31.52 50.02
C ALA A 15 -13.72 -30.91 49.54
N ALA A 16 -13.44 -30.94 48.23
CA ALA A 16 -12.19 -30.39 47.66
C ALA A 16 -12.41 -29.12 46.82
N ALA A 17 -13.62 -28.55 46.81
CA ALA A 17 -13.99 -27.44 45.94
C ALA A 17 -13.95 -26.04 46.61
N GLU A 18 -13.60 -25.95 47.90
CA GLU A 18 -13.79 -24.71 48.67
C GLU A 18 -12.53 -23.86 48.92
N GLU A 19 -11.35 -24.27 48.45
CA GLU A 19 -10.11 -23.51 48.67
C GLU A 19 -9.61 -22.70 47.46
N HIS A 20 -10.28 -22.78 46.30
CA HIS A 20 -9.90 -22.03 45.09
C HIS A 20 -10.80 -20.81 44.76
N ALA A 21 -11.65 -20.38 45.70
CA ALA A 21 -12.72 -19.40 45.45
C ALA A 21 -12.40 -17.92 45.80
N LEU A 22 -11.16 -17.54 46.13
CA LEU A 22 -10.85 -16.19 46.65
C LEU A 22 -9.88 -15.32 45.82
N LEU A 23 -9.83 -15.48 44.50
CA LEU A 23 -9.18 -14.50 43.60
C LEU A 23 -10.03 -14.18 42.36
N ARG A 24 -11.27 -13.70 42.56
CA ARG A 24 -12.04 -13.00 41.52
C ARG A 24 -11.71 -11.50 41.53
N ARG A 25 -10.93 -11.04 40.53
CA ARG A 25 -10.93 -9.64 40.10
C ARG A 25 -12.24 -9.34 39.32
N PRO A 26 -12.79 -8.12 39.38
CA PRO A 26 -14.12 -7.85 38.86
C PRO A 26 -14.16 -7.92 37.33
N SER A 27 -15.16 -8.65 36.83
CA SER A 27 -15.48 -8.84 35.42
C SER A 27 -16.13 -7.59 34.84
N PHE A 28 -15.45 -6.94 33.89
CA PHE A 28 -16.09 -5.99 32.96
C PHE A 28 -15.83 -6.33 31.47
N PHE A 29 -15.27 -7.52 31.18
CA PHE A 29 -14.85 -7.94 29.84
C PHE A 29 -15.21 -9.40 29.49
N SER A 30 -16.29 -9.95 30.07
CA SER A 30 -16.69 -11.35 29.84
C SER A 30 -17.86 -11.48 28.86
N ALA A 31 -17.71 -10.93 27.66
CA ALA A 31 -18.62 -11.16 26.54
C ALA A 31 -17.88 -11.04 25.20
N TYR A 32 -16.87 -11.88 24.99
CA TYR A 32 -16.31 -12.16 23.66
C TYR A 32 -15.96 -13.64 23.60
N SER A 33 -16.63 -14.38 22.73
CA SER A 33 -16.41 -15.79 22.44
C SER A 33 -15.01 -16.00 21.85
N ASP A 34 -14.35 -17.10 22.24
CA ASP A 34 -13.04 -17.53 21.73
C ASP A 34 -13.02 -17.77 20.20
N GLU A 35 -14.18 -17.87 19.55
CA GLU A 35 -14.31 -17.95 18.09
C GLU A 35 -14.02 -16.61 17.38
N ASP A 36 -14.12 -15.47 18.06
CA ASP A 36 -13.88 -14.13 17.47
C ASP A 36 -12.39 -13.72 17.45
N LEU A 37 -11.49 -14.60 17.89
CA LEU A 37 -10.04 -14.34 18.02
C LEU A 37 -9.22 -14.81 16.80
N VAL A 38 -9.85 -15.43 15.79
CA VAL A 38 -9.16 -16.03 14.64
C VAL A 38 -9.55 -15.37 13.33
N GLU A 39 -9.44 -14.05 13.25
CA GLU A 39 -9.56 -13.34 11.98
C GLU A 39 -8.18 -13.30 11.31
N ARG A 40 -7.93 -14.28 10.45
CA ARG A 40 -6.70 -14.35 9.65
C ARG A 40 -6.74 -13.28 8.57
N ALA A 41 -5.62 -12.61 8.31
CA ALA A 41 -5.47 -11.65 7.21
C ALA A 41 -5.81 -12.27 5.83
N PHE A 42 -5.65 -13.59 5.70
CA PHE A 42 -6.27 -14.43 4.67
C PHE A 42 -6.69 -15.75 5.30
N GLU A 43 -7.97 -16.11 5.23
CA GLU A 43 -8.39 -17.48 5.58
C GLU A 43 -7.65 -18.50 4.70
N PRO A 44 -7.24 -19.68 5.22
CA PRO A 44 -6.75 -20.76 4.36
C PRO A 44 -7.80 -21.23 3.34
N ALA A 45 -9.08 -20.91 3.57
CA ALA A 45 -10.21 -21.14 2.67
C ALA A 45 -10.37 -20.04 1.58
N GLN A 46 -9.86 -18.81 1.81
CA GLN A 46 -9.86 -17.72 0.82
C GLN A 46 -8.57 -17.62 0.01
N LYS A 47 -7.52 -18.38 0.35
CA LYS A 47 -6.43 -18.62 -0.60
C LYS A 47 -7.08 -19.13 -1.88
N VAL A 48 -7.05 -18.35 -2.96
CA VAL A 48 -7.46 -18.82 -4.28
C VAL A 48 -6.65 -20.09 -4.51
N ILE A 49 -7.33 -21.24 -4.47
CA ILE A 49 -6.73 -22.54 -4.75
C ILE A 49 -6.43 -22.51 -6.24
N VAL A 50 -5.31 -21.92 -6.60
CA VAL A 50 -4.66 -22.24 -7.86
C VAL A 50 -3.93 -23.54 -7.60
N SER A 51 -4.68 -24.63 -7.54
CA SER A 51 -4.11 -25.95 -7.77
C SER A 51 -3.57 -25.91 -9.19
N ILE A 52 -2.27 -25.70 -9.34
CA ILE A 52 -1.58 -26.11 -10.57
C ILE A 52 -1.80 -27.63 -10.79
N SER A 53 -2.10 -28.36 -9.71
CA SER A 53 -2.52 -29.77 -9.70
C SER A 53 -3.99 -30.04 -10.08
N GLY A 54 -4.71 -29.06 -10.62
CA GLY A 54 -6.14 -29.20 -11.00
C GLY A 54 -6.39 -29.11 -12.50
N ASP A 55 -5.35 -28.96 -13.31
CA ASP A 55 -5.43 -29.16 -14.75
C ASP A 55 -5.18 -30.66 -14.99
N PRO A 56 -6.11 -31.42 -15.60
CA PRO A 56 -5.86 -32.81 -15.99
C PRO A 56 -4.62 -32.94 -16.90
N ASP A 57 -4.23 -31.82 -17.54
CA ASP A 57 -3.08 -31.70 -18.43
C ASP A 57 -1.78 -31.28 -17.70
N ALA A 58 -1.82 -30.91 -16.41
CA ALA A 58 -0.62 -30.47 -15.67
C ALA A 58 0.30 -31.64 -15.31
N ASP A 59 -0.27 -32.80 -15.00
CA ASP A 59 0.50 -34.02 -14.75
C ASP A 59 1.13 -34.57 -16.05
N ASP A 60 0.53 -34.29 -17.21
CA ASP A 60 1.09 -34.61 -18.54
C ASP A 60 2.13 -33.58 -19.01
N GLU A 61 2.02 -32.29 -18.64
CA GLU A 61 3.06 -31.27 -18.91
C GLU A 61 4.39 -31.56 -18.18
N HIS A 62 4.32 -32.18 -16.99
CA HIS A 62 5.48 -32.59 -16.19
C HIS A 62 6.38 -33.60 -16.92
N LEU A 63 5.80 -34.45 -17.78
CA LEU A 63 6.54 -35.44 -18.59
C LEU A 63 7.10 -34.85 -19.89
N TYR A 64 6.57 -33.72 -20.36
CA TYR A 64 6.89 -33.19 -21.69
C TYR A 64 7.91 -32.05 -21.71
N TYR A 65 8.05 -31.27 -20.64
CA TYR A 65 8.89 -30.05 -20.65
C TYR A 65 10.23 -30.12 -19.89
N GLY A 66 10.47 -31.11 -19.03
CA GLY A 66 11.68 -31.13 -18.18
C GLY A 66 11.88 -29.83 -17.38
N ASP A 67 13.12 -29.47 -17.07
CA ASP A 67 13.54 -28.25 -16.33
C ASP A 67 13.19 -26.90 -17.01
N ARG A 68 12.42 -26.90 -18.11
CA ARG A 68 12.09 -25.69 -18.87
C ARG A 68 10.79 -25.09 -18.39
N ALA A 69 10.84 -23.82 -17.95
CA ALA A 69 9.68 -23.02 -17.59
C ALA A 69 8.56 -23.11 -18.66
N PRO A 70 7.29 -23.25 -18.25
CA PRO A 70 6.19 -23.55 -19.16
C PRO A 70 5.93 -22.38 -20.12
N PRO A 71 5.24 -22.64 -21.25
CA PRO A 71 4.80 -21.57 -22.14
C PRO A 71 3.90 -20.57 -21.41
N PHE A 72 4.04 -19.30 -21.78
CA PHE A 72 3.26 -18.20 -21.20
C PHE A 72 1.77 -18.40 -21.49
N SER A 73 0.94 -18.40 -20.44
CA SER A 73 -0.52 -18.52 -20.56
C SER A 73 -1.22 -17.27 -20.02
N TRP A 74 -2.05 -16.66 -20.87
CA TRP A 74 -2.90 -15.54 -20.48
C TRP A 74 -3.87 -15.91 -19.36
N ARG A 75 -4.40 -17.15 -19.36
CA ARG A 75 -5.29 -17.63 -18.29
C ARG A 75 -4.57 -17.71 -16.95
N LYS A 76 -3.32 -18.18 -16.94
CA LYS A 76 -2.47 -18.18 -15.75
C LYS A 76 -2.15 -16.76 -15.30
N LEU A 77 -1.80 -15.85 -16.22
CA LEU A 77 -1.57 -14.45 -15.88
C LEU A 77 -2.77 -13.86 -15.11
N TRP A 78 -4.00 -14.03 -15.62
CA TRP A 78 -5.22 -13.57 -14.95
C TRP A 78 -5.44 -14.17 -13.55
N LEU A 79 -4.97 -15.40 -13.29
CA LEU A 79 -5.04 -16.03 -11.96
C LEU A 79 -4.02 -15.44 -10.98
N PHE A 80 -2.84 -15.07 -11.49
CA PHE A 80 -1.81 -14.41 -10.69
C PHE A 80 -2.08 -12.91 -10.48
N THR A 81 -2.84 -12.27 -11.38
CA THR A 81 -3.27 -10.87 -11.25
C THR A 81 -4.01 -10.61 -9.94
N GLY A 82 -3.59 -9.59 -9.21
CA GLY A 82 -4.18 -9.11 -7.97
C GLY A 82 -3.15 -8.38 -7.12
N PRO A 83 -2.11 -9.07 -6.60
CA PRO A 83 -1.07 -8.46 -5.76
C PRO A 83 -0.39 -7.25 -6.41
N GLY A 84 0.04 -7.35 -7.66
CA GLY A 84 0.69 -6.25 -8.37
C GLY A 84 -0.26 -5.09 -8.64
N PHE A 85 -1.54 -5.38 -8.93
CA PHE A 85 -2.57 -4.35 -9.09
C PHE A 85 -2.87 -3.62 -7.78
N LEU A 86 -3.11 -4.35 -6.69
CA LEU A 86 -3.35 -3.76 -5.36
C LEU A 86 -2.17 -2.88 -4.92
N MET A 87 -0.94 -3.32 -5.20
CA MET A 87 0.26 -2.51 -4.98
C MET A 87 0.31 -1.25 -5.83
N SER A 88 -0.08 -1.33 -7.11
CA SER A 88 -0.06 -0.17 -8.01
C SER A 88 -1.02 0.94 -7.58
N ILE A 89 -2.13 0.60 -6.89
CA ILE A 89 -3.07 1.60 -6.38
C ILE A 89 -2.40 2.47 -5.31
N ALA A 90 -1.48 1.91 -4.52
CA ALA A 90 -0.75 2.66 -3.52
C ALA A 90 0.30 3.62 -4.11
N PHE A 91 0.48 3.65 -5.44
CA PHE A 91 1.22 4.72 -6.15
C PHE A 91 0.28 5.86 -6.60
N LEU A 92 -1.01 5.82 -6.27
CA LEU A 92 -2.00 6.82 -6.65
C LEU A 92 -2.71 7.41 -5.43
N ASP A 93 -2.11 7.26 -4.26
CA ASP A 93 -2.59 7.83 -3.01
C ASP A 93 -2.50 9.38 -3.05
N PRO A 94 -3.25 10.07 -2.18
CA PRO A 94 -3.22 11.54 -2.14
C PRO A 94 -1.81 12.12 -1.91
N GLY A 95 -0.96 11.41 -1.16
CA GLY A 95 0.42 11.82 -0.90
C GLY A 95 1.29 11.87 -2.16
N ASN A 96 1.16 10.88 -3.05
CA ASN A 96 1.88 10.86 -4.33
C ASN A 96 1.33 11.90 -5.31
N LEU A 97 0.00 12.03 -5.41
CA LEU A 97 -0.61 13.06 -6.25
C LEU A 97 -0.17 14.47 -5.85
N GLU A 98 -0.09 14.74 -4.55
CA GLU A 98 0.36 16.02 -4.02
C GLU A 98 1.86 16.27 -4.25
N GLY A 99 2.70 15.26 -4.03
CA GLY A 99 4.13 15.36 -4.32
C GLY A 99 4.39 15.64 -5.80
N ASP A 100 3.67 14.95 -6.69
CA ASP A 100 3.81 15.09 -8.15
C ASP A 100 3.33 16.45 -8.67
N LEU A 101 2.22 16.97 -8.14
CA LEU A 101 1.73 18.30 -8.54
C LEU A 101 2.62 19.42 -8.00
N GLN A 102 3.16 19.28 -6.77
CA GLN A 102 4.08 20.25 -6.18
C GLN A 102 5.41 20.26 -6.94
N ALA A 103 5.94 19.08 -7.25
CA ALA A 103 7.13 18.92 -8.09
C ALA A 103 6.92 19.56 -9.47
N GLY A 104 5.78 19.30 -10.11
CA GLY A 104 5.44 19.91 -11.40
C GLY A 104 5.35 21.44 -11.33
N ALA A 105 4.59 21.97 -10.37
CA ALA A 105 4.38 23.41 -10.24
C ALA A 105 5.68 24.18 -9.94
N THR A 106 6.56 23.64 -9.09
CA THR A 106 7.77 24.33 -8.65
C THR A 106 8.98 24.10 -9.57
N ALA A 107 9.15 22.88 -10.07
CA ALA A 107 10.32 22.47 -10.84
C ALA A 107 10.05 22.35 -12.35
N GLY A 108 8.79 22.44 -12.78
CA GLY A 108 8.40 22.29 -14.17
C GLY A 108 8.73 20.88 -14.68
N ASP A 109 9.17 20.79 -15.92
CA ASP A 109 9.50 19.51 -16.56
C ASP A 109 10.87 18.95 -16.13
N THR A 110 11.61 19.65 -15.25
CA THR A 110 12.99 19.26 -14.88
C THR A 110 13.07 18.05 -13.96
N LEU A 111 12.00 17.71 -13.24
CA LEU A 111 11.94 16.54 -12.35
C LEU A 111 11.35 15.29 -13.00
N LEU A 112 10.96 15.34 -14.29
CA LEU A 112 10.36 14.19 -14.97
C LEU A 112 11.32 13.00 -15.09
N TRP A 113 12.62 13.23 -15.25
CA TRP A 113 13.63 12.16 -15.21
C TRP A 113 13.66 11.50 -13.83
N LEU A 114 13.53 12.28 -12.76
CA LEU A 114 13.54 11.78 -11.40
C LEU A 114 12.28 10.96 -11.13
N LEU A 115 11.11 11.43 -11.58
CA LEU A 115 9.86 10.65 -11.52
C LEU A 115 10.04 9.29 -12.23
N PHE A 116 10.54 9.29 -13.46
CA PHE A 116 10.77 8.05 -14.22
C PHE A 116 11.73 7.10 -13.51
N TRP A 117 12.90 7.58 -13.06
CA TRP A 117 13.88 6.73 -12.38
C TRP A 117 13.43 6.31 -10.98
N ALA A 118 12.68 7.14 -10.26
CA ALA A 118 12.08 6.79 -8.98
C ALA A 118 11.03 5.69 -9.16
N THR A 119 10.18 5.77 -10.19
CA THR A 119 9.20 4.71 -10.48
C THR A 119 9.88 3.43 -10.96
N ALA A 120 10.93 3.53 -11.79
CA ALA A 120 11.71 2.37 -12.21
C ALA A 120 12.43 1.69 -11.04
N MET A 121 12.99 2.47 -10.12
CA MET A 121 13.57 1.97 -8.87
C MET A 121 12.48 1.36 -7.97
N GLY A 122 11.33 2.02 -7.86
CA GLY A 122 10.16 1.50 -7.16
C GLY A 122 9.76 0.13 -7.69
N LEU A 123 9.62 -0.03 -9.01
CA LEU A 123 9.36 -1.31 -9.65
C LEU A 123 10.44 -2.35 -9.28
N LEU A 124 11.73 -2.01 -9.37
CA LEU A 124 12.81 -2.91 -9.00
C LEU A 124 12.65 -3.39 -7.54
N VAL A 125 12.45 -2.46 -6.60
CA VAL A 125 12.24 -2.77 -5.18
C VAL A 125 11.03 -3.67 -4.98
N GLN A 126 9.93 -3.41 -5.69
CA GLN A 126 8.73 -4.24 -5.63
C GLN A 126 8.99 -5.65 -6.17
N LEU A 127 9.76 -5.80 -7.25
CA LEU A 127 10.14 -7.10 -7.79
C LEU A 127 11.05 -7.88 -6.83
N LEU A 128 11.95 -7.20 -6.13
CA LEU A 128 12.78 -7.79 -5.07
C LEU A 128 11.94 -8.27 -3.89
N ALA A 129 10.96 -7.46 -3.45
CA ALA A 129 10.05 -7.81 -2.36
C ALA A 129 9.17 -9.01 -2.72
N ALA A 130 8.61 -9.02 -3.95
CA ALA A 130 7.88 -10.15 -4.48
C ALA A 130 8.76 -11.41 -4.56
N ARG A 131 10.00 -11.26 -5.03
CA ARG A 131 10.96 -12.37 -5.13
C ARG A 131 11.28 -12.97 -3.78
N LEU A 132 11.51 -12.15 -2.77
CA LEU A 132 11.73 -12.59 -1.40
C LEU A 132 10.54 -13.39 -0.86
N GLY A 133 9.32 -12.85 -1.01
CA GLY A 133 8.10 -13.48 -0.52
C GLY A 133 7.80 -14.83 -1.17
N VAL A 134 8.00 -14.94 -2.49
CA VAL A 134 7.76 -16.19 -3.22
C VAL A 134 8.83 -17.24 -2.98
N ALA A 135 10.12 -16.86 -2.96
CA ALA A 135 11.21 -17.80 -2.82
C ALA A 135 11.33 -18.38 -1.40
N THR A 136 11.06 -17.58 -0.37
CA THR A 136 11.21 -17.98 1.04
C THR A 136 9.92 -18.49 1.66
N GLY A 137 8.75 -18.14 1.09
CA GLY A 137 7.44 -18.38 1.69
C GLY A 137 7.18 -17.59 2.98
N LYS A 138 8.05 -16.62 3.32
CA LYS A 138 7.93 -15.71 4.46
C LYS A 138 7.99 -14.26 3.98
N HIS A 139 7.30 -13.35 4.64
CA HIS A 139 7.33 -11.94 4.22
C HIS A 139 8.52 -11.20 4.85
N LEU A 140 8.85 -10.02 4.31
CA LEU A 140 10.06 -9.28 4.70
C LEU A 140 10.15 -9.04 6.22
N ALA A 141 9.04 -8.66 6.86
CA ALA A 141 9.01 -8.42 8.30
C ALA A 141 9.29 -9.68 9.16
N GLU A 142 8.86 -10.87 8.73
CA GLU A 142 9.17 -12.14 9.40
C GLU A 142 10.65 -12.48 9.27
N LEU A 143 11.21 -12.33 8.07
CA LEU A 143 12.63 -12.58 7.83
C LEU A 143 13.52 -11.60 8.59
N CYS A 144 13.12 -10.33 8.67
CA CYS A 144 13.82 -9.35 9.50
C CYS A 144 13.82 -9.75 10.98
N ARG A 145 12.74 -10.38 11.47
CA ARG A 145 12.70 -10.89 12.83
C ARG A 145 13.60 -12.10 13.04
N ASP A 146 13.68 -13.00 12.07
CA ASP A 146 14.46 -14.23 12.17
C ASP A 146 15.98 -13.94 12.07
N GLU A 147 16.37 -12.91 11.34
CA GLU A 147 17.77 -12.61 10.99
C GLU A 147 18.41 -11.52 11.86
N TYR A 148 17.64 -10.54 12.34
CA TYR A 148 18.19 -9.42 13.12
C TYR A 148 18.03 -9.61 14.62
N PRO A 149 18.99 -9.11 15.44
CA PRO A 149 18.87 -9.13 16.90
C PRO A 149 17.70 -8.26 17.39
N ASP A 150 17.22 -8.53 18.60
CA ASP A 150 16.01 -7.92 19.18
C ASP A 150 15.98 -6.38 19.21
N TRP A 151 17.14 -5.74 19.33
CA TRP A 151 17.23 -4.27 19.30
C TRP A 151 16.99 -3.72 17.88
N ALA A 152 17.61 -4.33 16.87
CA ALA A 152 17.52 -3.91 15.48
C ALA A 152 16.11 -4.20 14.93
N ARG A 153 15.56 -5.37 15.27
CA ARG A 153 14.17 -5.74 14.97
C ARG A 153 13.17 -4.70 15.48
N ARG A 154 13.30 -4.27 16.74
CA ARG A 154 12.42 -3.25 17.33
C ARG A 154 12.61 -1.87 16.72
N ALA A 155 13.84 -1.50 16.37
CA ALA A 155 14.11 -0.25 15.66
C ALA A 155 13.49 -0.25 14.27
N LEU A 156 13.66 -1.33 13.48
CA LEU A 156 13.06 -1.48 12.16
C LEU A 156 11.53 -1.49 12.23
N TRP A 157 10.95 -2.15 13.23
CA TRP A 157 9.50 -2.08 13.48
C TRP A 157 9.03 -0.66 13.72
N LEU A 158 9.70 0.09 14.61
CA LEU A 158 9.33 1.47 14.91
C LEU A 158 9.40 2.36 13.65
N MET A 159 10.44 2.21 12.84
CA MET A 159 10.61 2.96 11.59
C MET A 159 9.51 2.60 10.56
N ALA A 160 9.15 1.32 10.45
CA ALA A 160 8.07 0.87 9.59
C ALA A 160 6.69 1.40 10.05
N GLU A 161 6.42 1.43 11.37
CA GLU A 161 5.21 2.04 11.94
C GLU A 161 5.15 3.55 11.69
N VAL A 162 6.27 4.26 11.84
CA VAL A 162 6.36 5.70 11.54
C VAL A 162 6.06 5.98 10.07
N SER A 163 6.64 5.20 9.14
CA SER A 163 6.35 5.31 7.70
C SER A 163 4.86 5.07 7.41
N MET A 164 4.27 4.05 8.03
CA MET A 164 2.86 3.73 7.86
C MET A 164 1.95 4.85 8.40
N VAL A 165 2.17 5.33 9.64
CA VAL A 165 1.40 6.46 10.22
C VAL A 165 1.57 7.73 9.39
N SER A 166 2.74 7.96 8.78
CA SER A 166 2.97 9.12 7.94
C SER A 166 2.13 9.07 6.66
N ALA A 167 1.99 7.89 6.03
CA ALA A 167 1.10 7.70 4.88
C ALA A 167 -0.38 7.85 5.29
N ASP A 168 -0.74 7.27 6.45
CA ASP A 168 -2.06 7.37 7.09
C ASP A 168 -2.53 8.83 7.24
N ILE A 169 -1.61 9.74 7.62
CA ILE A 169 -1.87 11.18 7.71
C ILE A 169 -2.19 11.79 6.33
N GLN A 170 -1.41 11.46 5.30
CA GLN A 170 -1.62 11.98 3.95
C GLN A 170 -2.98 11.53 3.37
N GLU A 171 -3.38 10.29 3.66
CA GLU A 171 -4.71 9.76 3.31
C GLU A 171 -5.83 10.54 3.99
N VAL A 172 -5.70 10.79 5.30
CA VAL A 172 -6.69 11.56 6.08
C VAL A 172 -6.80 12.98 5.52
N ILE A 173 -5.68 13.62 5.19
CA ILE A 173 -5.68 14.97 4.60
C ILE A 173 -6.36 14.96 3.23
N GLY A 174 -5.99 14.02 2.35
CA GLY A 174 -6.58 13.90 1.01
C GLY A 174 -8.08 13.65 1.04
N SER A 175 -8.55 12.73 1.89
CA SER A 175 -9.98 12.44 2.06
C SER A 175 -10.74 13.61 2.70
N ALA A 176 -10.15 14.31 3.67
CA ALA A 176 -10.76 15.50 4.26
C ALA A 176 -10.92 16.64 3.25
N ILE A 177 -9.89 16.88 2.41
CA ILE A 177 -9.95 17.84 1.31
C ILE A 177 -11.00 17.42 0.28
N ALA A 178 -11.09 16.13 -0.05
CA ALA A 178 -12.11 15.60 -0.94
C ALA A 178 -13.53 15.89 -0.42
N ILE A 179 -13.78 15.68 0.88
CA ILE A 179 -15.07 15.98 1.52
C ILE A 179 -15.37 17.48 1.51
N LYS A 180 -14.36 18.34 1.78
CA LYS A 180 -14.50 19.81 1.69
C LYS A 180 -14.91 20.23 0.28
N ILE A 181 -14.26 19.68 -0.75
CA ILE A 181 -14.56 19.95 -2.16
C ILE A 181 -15.97 19.47 -2.55
N LEU A 182 -16.32 18.22 -2.20
CA LEU A 182 -17.61 17.62 -2.56
C LEU A 182 -18.80 18.28 -1.85
N SER A 183 -18.58 18.83 -0.65
CA SER A 183 -19.58 19.60 0.09
C SER A 183 -19.66 21.07 -0.35
N ASN A 184 -18.94 21.47 -1.40
CA ASN A 184 -18.82 22.85 -1.86
C ASN A 184 -18.39 23.82 -0.74
N GLY A 185 -17.52 23.35 0.17
CA GLY A 185 -17.03 24.13 1.31
C GLY A 185 -17.99 24.24 2.49
N PHE A 186 -19.14 23.56 2.48
CA PHE A 186 -20.06 23.56 3.62
C PHE A 186 -19.45 22.87 4.85
N LEU A 187 -18.68 21.79 4.64
CA LEU A 187 -17.98 21.12 5.73
C LEU A 187 -16.57 21.68 5.87
N PRO A 188 -16.20 22.22 7.04
CA PRO A 188 -14.83 22.66 7.28
C PRO A 188 -13.89 21.45 7.32
N LEU A 189 -12.61 21.69 7.06
CA LEU A 189 -11.63 20.62 6.96
C LEU A 189 -11.55 19.74 8.22
N TRP A 190 -11.59 20.33 9.42
CA TRP A 190 -11.56 19.57 10.68
C TRP A 190 -12.75 18.60 10.78
N ALA A 191 -13.92 18.99 10.25
CA ALA A 191 -15.09 18.11 10.21
C ALA A 191 -14.88 16.99 9.18
N GLY A 192 -14.27 17.30 8.03
CA GLY A 192 -13.81 16.30 7.07
C GLY A 192 -12.90 15.26 7.72
N VAL A 193 -11.89 15.68 8.47
CA VAL A 193 -10.97 14.78 9.20
C VAL A 193 -11.72 13.90 10.20
N VAL A 194 -12.69 14.43 10.95
CA VAL A 194 -13.51 13.62 11.86
C VAL A 194 -14.38 12.61 11.09
N ILE A 195 -14.93 12.99 9.94
CA ILE A 195 -15.71 12.09 9.08
C ILE A 195 -14.81 10.96 8.54
N THR A 196 -13.55 11.24 8.22
CA THR A 196 -12.61 10.17 7.81
C THR A 196 -12.34 9.16 8.92
N ALA A 197 -12.51 9.52 10.20
CA ALA A 197 -12.47 8.51 11.27
C ALA A 197 -13.59 7.46 11.12
N LEU A 198 -14.76 7.88 10.62
CA LEU A 198 -15.91 7.01 10.36
C LEU A 198 -15.74 6.22 9.07
N ASP A 199 -15.00 6.75 8.08
CA ASP A 199 -14.73 6.04 6.83
C ASP A 199 -14.02 4.70 7.06
N CYS A 200 -13.15 4.64 8.07
CA CYS A 200 -12.44 3.42 8.43
C CYS A 200 -13.41 2.34 8.90
N PHE A 201 -14.45 2.70 9.66
CA PHE A 201 -15.47 1.76 10.10
C PHE A 201 -16.39 1.32 8.96
N ILE A 202 -16.77 2.26 8.09
CA ILE A 202 -17.56 1.96 6.88
C ILE A 202 -16.76 1.00 6.00
N PHE A 203 -15.47 1.24 5.83
CA PHE A 203 -14.59 0.41 5.04
C PHE A 203 -14.40 -0.99 5.63
N LEU A 204 -14.11 -1.11 6.92
CA LEU A 204 -13.99 -2.41 7.59
C LEU A 204 -15.29 -3.23 7.47
N SER A 205 -16.45 -2.57 7.51
CA SER A 205 -17.74 -3.20 7.24
C SER A 205 -17.89 -3.62 5.77
N LEU A 206 -17.35 -2.83 4.84
CA LEU A 206 -17.34 -3.13 3.41
C LEU A 206 -16.36 -4.28 3.04
N GLU A 207 -15.26 -4.46 3.78
CA GLU A 207 -14.33 -5.59 3.57
C GLU A 207 -15.05 -6.94 3.68
N ASN A 208 -16.05 -7.04 4.56
CA ASN A 208 -16.91 -8.23 4.71
C ASN A 208 -17.73 -8.56 3.45
N TYR A 209 -17.91 -7.61 2.51
CA TYR A 209 -18.64 -7.83 1.24
C TYR A 209 -17.78 -8.45 0.13
N GLY A 210 -16.48 -8.63 0.36
CA GLY A 210 -15.55 -9.36 -0.50
C GLY A 210 -14.58 -8.47 -1.29
N VAL A 211 -13.29 -8.75 -1.13
CA VAL A 211 -12.14 -7.99 -1.68
C VAL A 211 -12.25 -7.74 -3.19
N ARG A 212 -12.68 -8.73 -3.99
CA ARG A 212 -12.76 -8.59 -5.46
C ARG A 212 -13.74 -7.53 -5.95
N LYS A 213 -14.86 -7.34 -5.25
CA LYS A 213 -15.86 -6.31 -5.62
C LYS A 213 -15.34 -4.92 -5.34
N LEU A 214 -14.60 -4.76 -4.23
CA LEU A 214 -13.95 -3.51 -3.86
C LEU A 214 -12.82 -3.15 -4.82
N GLU A 215 -11.95 -4.12 -5.17
CA GLU A 215 -10.90 -3.95 -6.18
C GLU A 215 -11.48 -3.47 -7.53
N ALA A 216 -12.62 -4.02 -7.95
CA ALA A 216 -13.30 -3.59 -9.18
C ALA A 216 -13.81 -2.14 -9.10
N VAL A 217 -14.37 -1.71 -7.97
CA VAL A 217 -14.80 -0.32 -7.75
C VAL A 217 -13.62 0.63 -7.82
N PHE A 218 -12.49 0.31 -7.17
CA PHE A 218 -11.29 1.14 -7.22
C PHE A 218 -10.67 1.17 -8.62
N ALA A 219 -10.65 0.04 -9.33
CA ALA A 219 -10.18 -0.01 -10.71
C ALA A 219 -10.95 0.94 -11.62
N VAL A 220 -12.28 1.01 -11.47
CA VAL A 220 -13.13 1.95 -12.22
C VAL A 220 -12.83 3.41 -11.85
N LEU A 221 -12.66 3.71 -10.56
CA LEU A 221 -12.36 5.07 -10.09
C LEU A 221 -10.99 5.55 -10.59
N ILE A 222 -9.97 4.71 -10.48
CA ILE A 222 -8.61 4.98 -10.97
C ILE A 222 -8.59 5.12 -12.48
N ALA A 223 -9.27 4.24 -13.23
CA ALA A 223 -9.37 4.34 -14.68
C ALA A 223 -10.04 5.67 -15.11
N THR A 224 -11.06 6.11 -14.35
CA THR A 224 -11.73 7.40 -14.59
C THR A 224 -10.79 8.58 -14.34
N MET A 225 -10.00 8.54 -13.27
CA MET A 225 -8.95 9.55 -13.02
C MET A 225 -7.90 9.56 -14.13
N ALA A 226 -7.41 8.38 -14.52
CA ALA A 226 -6.40 8.23 -15.57
C ALA A 226 -6.88 8.81 -16.90
N TRP A 227 -8.11 8.51 -17.30
CA TRP A 227 -8.71 9.03 -18.52
C TRP A 227 -8.88 10.56 -18.46
N SER A 228 -9.30 11.07 -17.30
CA SER A 228 -9.47 12.51 -17.08
C SER A 228 -8.14 13.25 -17.21
N PHE A 229 -7.07 12.76 -16.59
CA PHE A 229 -5.73 13.35 -16.70
C PHE A 229 -5.13 13.20 -18.09
N ALA A 230 -5.33 12.06 -18.76
CA ALA A 230 -4.91 11.86 -20.14
C ALA A 230 -5.58 12.89 -21.07
N TRP A 231 -6.89 13.11 -20.90
CA TRP A 231 -7.62 14.12 -21.67
C TRP A 231 -7.10 15.55 -21.39
N MET A 232 -6.88 15.90 -20.12
CA MET A 232 -6.31 17.18 -19.72
C MET A 232 -4.90 17.38 -20.30
N PHE A 233 -4.06 16.35 -20.27
CA PHE A 233 -2.72 16.36 -20.86
C PHE A 233 -2.77 16.66 -22.36
N ILE A 234 -3.62 15.95 -23.12
CA ILE A 234 -3.79 16.16 -24.57
C ILE A 234 -4.26 17.60 -24.85
N LYS A 235 -5.25 18.09 -24.10
CA LYS A 235 -5.81 19.44 -24.28
C LYS A 235 -4.80 20.54 -23.92
N THR A 236 -3.92 20.28 -22.96
CA THR A 236 -2.86 21.20 -22.53
C THR A 236 -1.78 21.38 -23.61
N LYS A 237 -1.70 20.47 -24.60
CA LYS A 237 -0.70 20.47 -25.68
C LYS A 237 0.72 20.80 -25.18
N PRO A 238 1.27 20.05 -24.22
CA PRO A 238 2.64 20.28 -23.76
C PRO A 238 3.61 20.04 -24.93
N ASN A 239 4.75 20.73 -24.92
CA ASN A 239 5.75 20.55 -25.96
C ASN A 239 6.41 19.17 -25.75
N GLY A 240 6.09 18.20 -26.63
CA GLY A 240 6.60 16.84 -26.50
C GLY A 240 8.13 16.75 -26.47
N LYS A 241 8.83 17.72 -27.08
CA LYS A 241 10.30 17.81 -27.00
C LYS A 241 10.77 18.12 -25.58
N ASP A 242 10.12 19.03 -24.88
CA ASP A 242 10.52 19.46 -23.54
C ASP A 242 10.23 18.36 -22.51
N ILE A 243 9.14 17.60 -22.68
CA ILE A 243 8.85 16.40 -21.87
C ILE A 243 9.93 15.33 -22.07
N ILE A 244 10.26 15.00 -23.32
CA ILE A 244 11.28 13.97 -23.61
C ILE A 244 12.64 14.39 -23.06
N ILE A 245 13.01 15.66 -23.22
CA ILE A 245 14.25 16.21 -22.65
C ILE A 245 14.19 16.17 -21.11
N GLY A 246 13.04 16.51 -20.51
CA GLY A 246 12.83 16.47 -19.07
C GLY A 246 12.91 15.07 -18.48
N VAL A 247 12.48 14.04 -19.22
CA VAL A 247 12.58 12.62 -18.83
C VAL A 247 14.00 12.06 -19.02
N LEU A 248 14.74 12.51 -20.04
CA LEU A 248 16.04 11.94 -20.38
C LEU A 248 17.24 12.67 -19.76
N VAL A 249 17.14 13.99 -19.57
CA VAL A 249 18.28 14.83 -19.18
C VAL A 249 18.18 15.20 -17.71
N PRO A 250 19.07 14.69 -16.84
CA PRO A 250 19.09 15.07 -15.43
C PRO A 250 19.55 16.52 -15.31
N ARG A 251 18.61 17.41 -14.97
CA ARG A 251 18.89 18.82 -14.63
C ARG A 251 18.33 19.09 -13.25
N MET A 252 19.17 19.49 -12.31
CA MET A 252 18.73 19.92 -10.99
C MET A 252 19.32 21.29 -10.65
N SER A 253 18.50 22.11 -9.99
CA SER A 253 18.93 23.36 -9.38
C SER A 253 18.80 23.24 -7.86
N SER A 254 19.59 24.01 -7.10
CA SER A 254 19.60 23.93 -5.63
C SER A 254 18.24 24.24 -4.99
N ARG A 255 17.37 25.00 -5.68
CA ARG A 255 16.03 25.35 -5.20
C ARG A 255 15.04 24.18 -5.24
N VAL A 256 15.34 23.14 -6.00
CA VAL A 256 14.43 22.02 -6.32
C VAL A 256 14.76 20.77 -5.48
N ILE A 257 15.77 20.82 -4.62
CA ILE A 257 16.24 19.64 -3.88
C ILE A 257 15.18 19.11 -2.90
N SER A 258 14.45 19.98 -2.20
CA SER A 258 13.38 19.56 -1.28
C SER A 258 12.31 18.76 -2.02
N GLN A 259 11.87 19.29 -3.17
CA GLN A 259 10.84 18.67 -4.00
C GLN A 259 11.35 17.39 -4.66
N ALA A 260 12.64 17.33 -5.03
CA ALA A 260 13.25 16.10 -5.53
C ALA A 260 13.25 14.99 -4.46
N VAL A 261 13.60 15.31 -3.21
CA VAL A 261 13.56 14.36 -2.09
C VAL A 261 12.11 13.97 -1.76
N GLY A 262 11.19 14.92 -1.77
CA GLY A 262 9.76 14.64 -1.60
C GLY A 262 9.21 13.71 -2.68
N LEU A 263 9.55 13.96 -3.95
CA LEU A 263 9.15 13.15 -5.11
C LEU A 263 9.65 11.71 -4.99
N VAL A 264 10.90 11.50 -4.56
CA VAL A 264 11.42 10.15 -4.35
C VAL A 264 10.68 9.44 -3.21
N GLY A 265 10.34 10.18 -2.14
CA GLY A 265 9.69 9.65 -0.95
C GLY A 265 8.23 9.28 -1.18
N CYS A 266 7.52 10.06 -2.00
CA CYS A 266 6.14 9.77 -2.36
C CYS A 266 6.01 8.63 -3.36
N VAL A 267 6.98 8.46 -4.27
CA VAL A 267 6.98 7.34 -5.23
C VAL A 267 7.44 6.03 -4.58
N ILE A 268 8.46 6.04 -3.74
CA ILE A 268 9.00 4.82 -3.10
C ILE A 268 8.55 4.78 -1.65
N THR A 269 7.35 4.26 -1.44
CA THR A 269 6.77 4.09 -0.11
C THR A 269 7.31 2.84 0.61
N PRO A 270 7.93 2.96 1.80
CA PRO A 270 8.58 1.84 2.49
C PRO A 270 7.62 0.74 2.95
N HIS A 271 6.44 1.12 3.47
CA HIS A 271 5.43 0.16 3.94
C HIS A 271 4.92 -0.76 2.81
N ASN A 272 4.91 -0.25 1.57
CA ASN A 272 4.54 -1.00 0.38
C ASN A 272 5.51 -2.14 0.06
N VAL A 273 6.79 -2.01 0.42
CA VAL A 273 7.77 -3.08 0.28
C VAL A 273 7.40 -4.28 1.16
N PHE A 274 7.00 -4.02 2.41
CA PHE A 274 6.53 -5.08 3.32
C PHE A 274 5.23 -5.70 2.83
N LEU A 275 4.27 -4.86 2.41
CA LEU A 275 2.98 -5.30 1.91
C LEU A 275 3.12 -6.23 0.70
N HIS A 276 3.88 -5.84 -0.32
CA HIS A 276 4.00 -6.64 -1.54
C HIS A 276 4.63 -8.00 -1.27
N SER A 277 5.65 -8.07 -0.40
CA SER A 277 6.28 -9.33 0.00
C SER A 277 5.32 -10.31 0.69
N ALA A 278 4.23 -9.80 1.28
CA ALA A 278 3.18 -10.60 1.90
C ALA A 278 2.04 -10.92 0.92
N LEU A 279 1.63 -9.98 0.07
CA LEU A 279 0.53 -10.18 -0.88
C LEU A 279 0.82 -11.29 -1.90
N VAL A 280 2.08 -11.45 -2.32
CA VAL A 280 2.48 -12.53 -3.23
C VAL A 280 2.27 -13.92 -2.63
N GLN A 281 2.21 -14.05 -1.30
CA GLN A 281 1.96 -15.32 -0.61
C GLN A 281 0.46 -15.68 -0.53
N SER A 282 -0.42 -14.79 -0.98
CA SER A 282 -1.85 -15.11 -1.13
C SER A 282 -2.08 -16.25 -2.13
N ARG A 283 -1.13 -16.47 -3.06
CA ARG A 283 -1.11 -17.59 -3.99
C ARG A 283 -0.31 -18.74 -3.37
N LYS A 284 -0.90 -19.94 -3.34
CA LYS A 284 -0.22 -21.15 -2.84
C LYS A 284 0.84 -21.57 -3.84
N ILE A 285 2.10 -21.25 -3.55
CA ILE A 285 3.27 -21.69 -4.31
C ILE A 285 4.10 -22.54 -3.36
N ASP A 286 4.56 -23.71 -3.82
CA ASP A 286 5.43 -24.58 -3.05
C ASP A 286 6.88 -24.08 -3.17
N PRO A 287 7.50 -23.55 -2.10
CA PRO A 287 8.87 -23.03 -2.15
C PRO A 287 9.91 -24.13 -2.42
N HIS A 288 9.57 -25.40 -2.22
CA HIS A 288 10.47 -26.52 -2.45
C HIS A 288 10.56 -26.93 -3.94
N LYS A 289 9.65 -26.44 -4.78
CA LYS A 289 9.64 -26.72 -6.22
C LYS A 289 10.19 -25.53 -7.00
N GLU A 290 11.46 -25.61 -7.37
CA GLU A 290 12.16 -24.50 -8.05
C GLU A 290 11.45 -24.00 -9.32
N TYR A 291 10.87 -24.94 -10.07
CA TYR A 291 10.10 -24.64 -11.27
C TYR A 291 8.89 -23.73 -10.99
N GLN A 292 8.12 -24.01 -9.94
CA GLN A 292 6.93 -23.23 -9.58
C GLN A 292 7.31 -21.83 -9.10
N VAL A 293 8.40 -21.72 -8.34
CA VAL A 293 8.96 -20.44 -7.90
C VAL A 293 9.37 -19.62 -9.12
N ARG A 294 10.14 -20.19 -10.06
CA ARG A 294 10.60 -19.47 -11.26
C ARG A 294 9.45 -19.05 -12.18
N GLU A 295 8.43 -19.90 -12.34
CA GLU A 295 7.19 -19.58 -13.07
C GLU A 295 6.46 -18.41 -12.41
N ALA A 296 6.22 -18.48 -11.09
CA ALA A 296 5.54 -17.42 -10.34
C ALA A 296 6.29 -16.08 -10.39
N LEU A 297 7.62 -16.10 -10.26
CA LEU A 297 8.44 -14.88 -10.37
C LEU A 297 8.29 -14.22 -11.73
N ARG A 298 8.20 -15.00 -12.81
CA ARG A 298 7.99 -14.46 -14.17
C ARG A 298 6.62 -13.82 -14.30
N TYR A 299 5.57 -14.45 -13.79
CA TYR A 299 4.21 -13.88 -13.81
C TYR A 299 4.10 -12.62 -12.95
N TYR A 300 4.64 -12.62 -11.73
CA TYR A 300 4.68 -11.43 -10.87
C TYR A 300 5.49 -10.30 -11.50
N THR A 301 6.58 -10.62 -12.20
CA THR A 301 7.37 -9.59 -12.91
C THR A 301 6.55 -8.91 -13.99
N ILE A 302 5.83 -9.68 -14.81
CA ILE A 302 4.98 -9.14 -15.87
C ILE A 302 3.82 -8.35 -15.27
N GLU A 303 3.15 -8.92 -14.27
CA GLU A 303 2.00 -8.30 -13.59
C GLU A 303 2.38 -6.96 -12.95
N SER A 304 3.40 -6.93 -12.08
CA SER A 304 3.83 -5.70 -11.41
C SER A 304 4.31 -4.65 -12.40
N THR A 305 5.03 -5.06 -13.47
CA THR A 305 5.47 -4.12 -14.51
C THR A 305 4.27 -3.51 -15.23
N MET A 306 3.30 -4.32 -15.66
CA MET A 306 2.10 -3.82 -16.33
C MET A 306 1.25 -2.94 -15.39
N ALA A 307 1.16 -3.31 -14.12
CA ALA A 307 0.38 -2.56 -13.13
C ALA A 307 1.00 -1.19 -12.84
N LEU A 308 2.32 -1.08 -12.69
CA LEU A 308 3.01 0.20 -12.39
C LEU A 308 3.08 1.17 -13.58
N VAL A 309 2.91 0.70 -14.82
CA VAL A 309 2.85 1.59 -15.99
C VAL A 309 1.67 2.56 -15.90
N VAL A 310 0.52 2.12 -15.36
CA VAL A 310 -0.67 2.97 -15.27
C VAL A 310 -0.48 4.13 -14.29
N PRO A 311 -0.05 3.91 -13.02
CA PRO A 311 0.32 4.99 -12.11
C PRO A 311 1.41 5.89 -12.67
N PHE A 312 2.46 5.33 -13.29
CA PHE A 312 3.51 6.14 -13.91
C PHE A 312 2.96 7.12 -14.95
N MET A 313 2.05 6.68 -15.81
CA MET A 313 1.41 7.55 -16.80
C MET A 313 0.55 8.63 -16.13
N ILE A 314 -0.19 8.29 -15.08
CA ILE A 314 -1.02 9.25 -14.33
C ILE A 314 -0.13 10.33 -13.71
N ASN A 315 0.92 9.92 -12.99
CA ASN A 315 1.87 10.82 -12.33
C ASN A 315 2.54 11.73 -13.36
N LEU A 316 2.98 11.18 -14.49
CA LEU A 316 3.53 11.96 -15.60
C LEU A 316 2.54 13.01 -16.12
N PHE A 317 1.26 12.64 -16.30
CA PHE A 317 0.23 13.57 -16.76
C PHE A 317 -0.05 14.67 -15.73
N VAL A 318 -0.17 14.31 -14.46
CA VAL A 318 -0.38 15.25 -13.35
C VAL A 318 0.78 16.25 -13.30
N THR A 319 2.01 15.77 -13.14
CA THR A 319 3.21 16.64 -13.06
C THR A 319 3.30 17.59 -14.25
N THR A 320 3.06 17.10 -15.48
CA THR A 320 3.16 17.94 -16.69
C THR A 320 2.03 18.99 -16.79
N VAL A 321 0.80 18.62 -16.44
CA VAL A 321 -0.34 19.56 -16.47
C VAL A 321 -0.13 20.70 -15.47
N PHE A 322 0.36 20.39 -14.27
CA PHE A 322 0.66 21.38 -13.24
C PHE A 322 1.92 22.18 -13.54
N ALA A 323 2.96 21.56 -14.13
CA ALA A 323 4.12 22.29 -14.65
C ALA A 323 3.70 23.36 -15.65
N LYS A 324 2.93 23.02 -16.68
CA LYS A 324 2.46 24.02 -17.66
C LYS A 324 1.44 25.01 -17.08
N GLY A 325 0.80 24.68 -15.97
CA GLY A 325 -0.19 25.52 -15.30
C GLY A 325 0.42 26.59 -14.40
N PHE A 326 1.42 26.20 -13.62
CA PHE A 326 1.92 26.98 -12.48
C PHE A 326 3.42 27.30 -12.54
N TYR A 327 4.20 26.63 -13.38
CA TYR A 327 5.64 26.87 -13.42
C TYR A 327 5.97 28.34 -13.75
N GLY A 328 6.75 28.97 -12.88
CA GLY A 328 7.12 30.39 -12.98
C GLY A 328 6.09 31.38 -12.44
N THR A 329 4.97 30.92 -11.85
CA THR A 329 4.02 31.80 -11.16
C THR A 329 4.38 31.96 -9.68
N LYS A 330 3.84 33.00 -9.02
CA LYS A 330 4.02 33.21 -7.58
C LYS A 330 3.24 32.20 -6.72
N GLU A 331 2.26 31.52 -7.31
CA GLU A 331 1.40 30.53 -6.63
C GLU A 331 2.01 29.13 -6.63
N ALA A 332 3.09 28.91 -7.38
CA ALA A 332 3.75 27.61 -7.53
C ALA A 332 4.21 26.99 -6.19
N SER A 333 4.58 27.79 -5.20
CA SER A 333 5.07 27.30 -3.90
C SER A 333 3.97 26.90 -2.93
N ASN A 334 2.72 27.28 -3.19
CA ASN A 334 1.58 27.07 -2.29
C ASN A 334 0.51 26.20 -2.95
N ILE A 335 0.92 25.35 -3.89
CA ILE A 335 0.00 24.44 -4.56
C ILE A 335 -0.28 23.25 -3.64
N GLY A 336 -1.57 22.98 -3.47
CA GLY A 336 -2.11 21.90 -2.66
C GLY A 336 -3.22 21.18 -3.40
N LEU A 337 -3.71 20.07 -2.83
CA LEU A 337 -4.77 19.25 -3.43
C LEU A 337 -6.08 20.05 -3.68
N GLU A 338 -6.40 21.00 -2.83
CA GLU A 338 -7.59 21.86 -2.98
C GLU A 338 -7.43 22.87 -4.11
N ASN A 339 -6.36 23.67 -4.07
CA ASN A 339 -6.03 24.67 -5.09
C ASN A 339 -5.88 24.04 -6.48
N ALA A 340 -5.30 22.82 -6.53
CA ALA A 340 -5.21 22.03 -7.73
C ALA A 340 -6.58 21.73 -8.34
N GLY A 341 -7.54 21.27 -7.53
CA GLY A 341 -8.91 21.01 -7.98
C GLY A 341 -9.59 22.26 -8.56
N HIS A 342 -9.48 23.39 -7.87
CA HIS A 342 -10.05 24.67 -8.34
C HIS A 342 -9.40 25.15 -9.64
N PHE A 343 -8.09 24.98 -9.79
CA PHE A 343 -7.40 25.30 -11.04
C PHE A 343 -7.87 24.45 -12.21
N LEU A 344 -7.99 23.13 -12.00
CA LEU A 344 -8.49 22.22 -13.04
C LEU A 344 -9.91 22.60 -13.47
N GLN A 345 -10.77 22.99 -12.52
CA GLN A 345 -12.11 23.49 -12.82
C GLN A 345 -12.09 24.81 -13.59
N GLY A 346 -11.25 25.77 -13.22
CA GLY A 346 -11.16 27.06 -13.93
C GLY A 346 -10.64 26.93 -15.35
N LYS A 347 -9.66 26.05 -15.58
CA LYS A 347 -8.97 25.91 -16.88
C LYS A 347 -9.67 24.94 -17.83
N PHE A 348 -10.22 23.85 -17.31
CA PHE A 348 -10.79 22.78 -18.12
C PHE A 348 -12.30 22.60 -17.94
N GLY A 349 -12.90 23.26 -16.94
CA GLY A 349 -14.34 23.20 -16.68
C GLY A 349 -15.18 23.82 -17.80
N GLY A 350 -16.51 23.66 -17.67
CA GLY A 350 -17.51 24.10 -18.67
C GLY A 350 -18.27 22.97 -19.36
N GLY A 351 -18.06 21.71 -18.97
CA GLY A 351 -18.83 20.53 -19.45
C GLY A 351 -19.99 20.13 -18.52
N PHE A 352 -20.67 19.02 -18.85
CA PHE A 352 -21.86 18.52 -18.14
C PHE A 352 -21.58 18.09 -16.68
N PHE A 353 -20.35 17.69 -16.35
CA PHE A 353 -19.90 17.38 -14.98
C PHE A 353 -18.77 18.32 -14.55
N PRO A 354 -18.79 18.88 -13.33
CA PRO A 354 -17.69 19.68 -12.81
C PRO A 354 -16.45 18.80 -12.61
N ILE A 355 -15.32 19.18 -13.23
CA ILE A 355 -14.02 18.50 -13.05
C ILE A 355 -13.60 18.52 -11.59
N LEU A 356 -13.97 19.57 -10.84
CA LEU A 356 -13.76 19.66 -9.41
C LEU A 356 -14.37 18.48 -8.64
N HIS A 357 -15.55 18.01 -9.05
CA HIS A 357 -16.22 16.88 -8.40
C HIS A 357 -15.57 15.56 -8.79
N ILE A 358 -15.12 15.41 -10.05
CA ILE A 358 -14.35 14.24 -10.49
C ILE A 358 -13.03 14.15 -9.69
N TRP A 359 -12.36 15.28 -9.47
CA TRP A 359 -11.17 15.37 -8.63
C TRP A 359 -11.47 14.99 -7.18
N GLY A 360 -12.52 15.54 -6.58
CA GLY A 360 -12.94 15.19 -5.22
C GLY A 360 -13.28 13.70 -5.06
N VAL A 361 -14.06 13.12 -5.98
CA VAL A 361 -14.38 11.67 -5.97
C VAL A 361 -13.11 10.84 -6.14
N GLY A 362 -12.20 11.25 -7.02
CA GLY A 362 -10.91 10.58 -7.22
C GLY A 362 -10.04 10.61 -5.98
N LEU A 363 -9.93 11.75 -5.29
CA LEU A 363 -9.18 11.87 -4.04
C LEU A 363 -9.78 11.01 -2.92
N LEU A 364 -11.11 10.97 -2.81
CA LEU A 364 -11.79 10.12 -1.85
C LEU A 364 -11.55 8.63 -2.15
N ALA A 365 -11.58 8.25 -3.43
CA ALA A 365 -11.28 6.89 -3.87
C ALA A 365 -9.83 6.48 -3.57
N ALA A 366 -8.88 7.38 -3.82
CA ALA A 366 -7.46 7.17 -3.54
C ALA A 366 -7.20 7.03 -2.03
N GLY A 367 -7.75 7.94 -1.22
CA GLY A 367 -7.61 7.89 0.23
C GLY A 367 -8.21 6.61 0.83
N THR A 368 -9.43 6.26 0.42
CA THR A 368 -10.10 5.02 0.89
C THR A 368 -9.35 3.76 0.48
N SER A 369 -8.84 3.68 -0.75
CA SER A 369 -8.04 2.53 -1.18
C SER A 369 -6.72 2.40 -0.42
N SER A 370 -6.10 3.53 -0.09
CA SER A 370 -4.83 3.54 0.62
C SER A 370 -4.99 3.12 2.09
N THR A 371 -6.12 3.45 2.73
CA THR A 371 -6.48 2.92 4.07
C THR A 371 -6.47 1.39 4.10
N ILE A 372 -6.89 0.74 3.02
CA ILE A 372 -6.88 -0.74 2.89
C ILE A 372 -5.45 -1.27 2.88
N THR A 373 -4.62 -0.70 2.02
CA THR A 373 -3.22 -1.12 1.89
C THR A 373 -2.45 -0.84 3.17
N GLY A 374 -2.72 0.29 3.84
CA GLY A 374 -2.14 0.64 5.13
C GLY A 374 -2.53 -0.32 6.25
N THR A 375 -3.81 -0.72 6.33
CA THR A 375 -4.25 -1.69 7.35
C THR A 375 -3.67 -3.09 7.14
N TYR A 376 -3.56 -3.56 5.89
CA TYR A 376 -2.87 -4.82 5.59
C TYR A 376 -1.37 -4.72 5.85
N ALA A 377 -0.70 -3.67 5.38
CA ALA A 377 0.73 -3.47 5.60
C ALA A 377 1.04 -3.46 7.10
N GLY A 378 0.25 -2.74 7.89
CA GLY A 378 0.39 -2.68 9.33
C GLY A 378 0.21 -4.02 10.03
N GLN A 379 -0.73 -4.86 9.57
CA GLN A 379 -0.89 -6.21 10.11
C GLN A 379 0.36 -7.05 9.88
N PHE A 380 0.90 -7.06 8.65
CA PHE A 380 2.11 -7.82 8.32
C PHE A 380 3.35 -7.28 9.03
N ILE A 381 3.49 -5.96 9.17
CA ILE A 381 4.59 -5.33 9.92
C ILE A 381 4.51 -5.76 11.40
N MET A 382 3.35 -5.63 12.03
CA MET A 382 3.16 -5.96 13.45
C MET A 382 3.32 -7.46 13.74
N SER A 383 2.68 -8.31 12.94
CA SER A 383 2.77 -9.76 13.10
C SER A 383 4.17 -10.29 12.78
N GLY A 384 4.82 -9.74 11.75
CA GLY A 384 6.16 -10.13 11.34
C GLY A 384 7.20 -9.74 12.37
N PHE A 385 7.28 -8.46 12.71
CA PHE A 385 8.31 -7.97 13.62
C PHE A 385 8.06 -8.37 15.08
N LEU A 386 6.84 -8.22 15.60
CA LEU A 386 6.56 -8.39 17.04
C LEU A 386 5.82 -9.68 17.40
N ASN A 387 5.39 -10.48 16.42
CA ASN A 387 4.48 -11.62 16.65
C ASN A 387 3.14 -11.26 17.28
N TRP A 388 2.79 -9.97 17.30
CA TRP A 388 1.59 -9.52 17.98
C TRP A 388 0.41 -9.57 17.01
N ARG A 389 -0.63 -10.31 17.37
CA ARG A 389 -1.86 -10.43 16.60
C ARG A 389 -2.91 -9.50 17.20
N LEU A 390 -3.21 -8.43 16.49
CA LEU A 390 -4.32 -7.52 16.78
C LEU A 390 -5.41 -7.73 15.73
N LYS A 391 -6.68 -7.58 16.14
CA LYS A 391 -7.79 -7.61 15.18
C LYS A 391 -7.66 -6.43 14.20
N LYS A 392 -8.08 -6.63 12.95
CA LYS A 392 -7.92 -5.64 11.86
C LYS A 392 -8.49 -4.27 12.24
N TRP A 393 -9.71 -4.25 12.80
CA TRP A 393 -10.39 -3.02 13.21
C TRP A 393 -9.70 -2.28 14.36
N ILE A 394 -9.20 -3.00 15.37
CA ILE A 394 -8.46 -2.40 16.49
C ILE A 394 -7.18 -1.76 15.96
N ARG A 395 -6.45 -2.48 15.10
CA ARG A 395 -5.23 -1.99 14.46
C ARG A 395 -5.51 -0.71 13.68
N ALA A 396 -6.51 -0.74 12.80
CA ALA A 396 -6.90 0.40 11.97
C ALA A 396 -7.31 1.62 12.83
N LEU A 397 -8.08 1.39 13.91
CA LEU A 397 -8.48 2.45 14.82
C LEU A 397 -7.29 3.08 15.54
N ILE A 398 -6.32 2.27 16.00
CA ILE A 398 -5.12 2.76 16.66
C ILE A 398 -4.30 3.62 15.68
N THR A 399 -4.03 3.12 14.47
CA THR A 399 -3.21 3.84 13.48
C THR A 399 -3.91 5.12 13.05
N ARG A 400 -5.22 5.08 12.77
CA ARG A 400 -6.00 6.28 12.46
C ARG A 400 -6.01 7.28 13.61
N SER A 401 -6.09 6.83 14.86
CA SER A 401 -6.04 7.75 16.00
C SER A 401 -4.71 8.53 16.02
N PHE A 402 -3.60 7.85 15.73
CA PHE A 402 -2.28 8.49 15.64
C PHE A 402 -2.13 9.43 14.43
N ALA A 403 -2.89 9.22 13.35
CA ALA A 403 -2.90 10.12 12.19
C ALA A 403 -3.86 11.31 12.34
N ILE A 404 -5.04 11.08 12.92
CA ILE A 404 -6.08 12.10 13.09
C ILE A 404 -5.66 13.16 14.10
N VAL A 405 -5.06 12.78 15.23
CA VAL A 405 -4.65 13.72 16.28
C VAL A 405 -3.71 14.83 15.75
N PRO A 406 -2.58 14.54 15.07
CA PRO A 406 -1.73 15.59 14.52
C PRO A 406 -2.44 16.37 13.41
N THR A 407 -3.25 15.71 12.59
CA THR A 407 -4.00 16.39 11.50
C THR A 407 -5.02 17.39 12.04
N ILE A 408 -5.80 17.02 13.06
CA ILE A 408 -6.74 17.92 13.72
C ILE A 408 -6.00 19.05 14.43
N ALA A 409 -4.89 18.75 15.11
CA ALA A 409 -4.10 19.77 15.79
C ALA A 409 -3.59 20.84 14.80
N VAL A 410 -3.09 20.43 13.64
CA VAL A 410 -2.67 21.35 12.56
C VAL A 410 -3.88 22.10 11.99
N ALA A 411 -4.98 21.41 11.70
CA ALA A 411 -6.19 22.02 11.16
C ALA A 411 -6.82 23.08 12.08
N LEU A 412 -6.79 22.86 13.41
CA LEU A 412 -7.33 23.79 14.40
C LEU A 412 -6.36 24.92 14.75
N TYR A 413 -5.06 24.61 14.87
CA TYR A 413 -4.05 25.61 15.27
C TYR A 413 -3.75 26.60 14.14
N PHE A 414 -3.68 26.13 12.90
CA PHE A 414 -3.43 26.96 11.72
C PHE A 414 -4.73 27.45 11.07
N ASN A 415 -5.74 27.69 11.92
CA ASN A 415 -7.10 28.12 11.61
C ASN A 415 -7.18 28.93 10.29
N THR A 416 -7.61 28.28 9.20
CA THR A 416 -7.85 28.85 7.84
C THR A 416 -6.69 28.95 6.84
N SER A 417 -5.46 28.46 7.08
CA SER A 417 -4.42 28.45 6.02
C SER A 417 -4.24 27.05 5.42
N ASP A 418 -4.86 26.79 4.26
CA ASP A 418 -4.71 25.54 3.49
C ASP A 418 -3.21 25.21 3.24
N SER A 419 -2.37 26.25 3.12
CA SER A 419 -0.91 26.15 2.98
C SER A 419 -0.19 25.38 4.10
N ALA A 420 -0.73 25.34 5.32
CA ALA A 420 -0.05 24.64 6.43
C ALA A 420 -0.13 23.12 6.28
N LEU A 421 -1.18 22.62 5.66
CA LEU A 421 -1.38 21.20 5.39
C LEU A 421 -0.58 20.76 4.18
N ASP A 422 -0.49 21.63 3.17
CA ASP A 422 0.36 21.40 2.00
C ASP A 422 1.84 21.26 2.43
N VAL A 423 2.29 22.13 3.36
CA VAL A 423 3.63 22.03 3.96
C VAL A 423 3.78 20.76 4.80
N LEU A 424 2.77 20.40 5.59
CA LEU A 424 2.80 19.13 6.36
C LEU A 424 2.96 17.93 5.42
N ASN A 425 2.22 17.89 4.31
CA ASN A 425 2.32 16.83 3.31
C ASN A 425 3.69 16.80 2.61
N GLU A 426 4.27 17.95 2.29
CA GLU A 426 5.65 18.03 1.78
C GLU A 426 6.63 17.37 2.79
N TRP A 427 6.52 17.72 4.07
CA TRP A 427 7.37 17.13 5.12
C TRP A 427 7.12 15.64 5.33
N LEU A 428 5.88 15.16 5.19
CA LEU A 428 5.56 13.74 5.26
C LEU A 428 6.19 12.97 4.09
N ASN A 429 6.18 13.53 2.88
CA ASN A 429 6.87 12.97 1.71
C ASN A 429 8.40 12.91 1.93
N VAL A 430 8.99 13.97 2.49
CA VAL A 430 10.42 13.97 2.87
C VAL A 430 10.70 12.91 3.95
N LEU A 431 9.81 12.77 4.94
CA LEU A 431 9.91 11.74 5.96
C LEU A 431 9.87 10.33 5.34
N GLN A 432 8.99 10.06 4.38
CA GLN A 432 8.99 8.77 3.66
C GLN A 432 10.34 8.50 2.98
N SER A 433 10.94 9.52 2.36
CA SER A 433 12.27 9.43 1.77
C SER A 433 13.35 9.02 2.77
N ILE A 434 13.30 9.54 4.00
CA ILE A 434 14.21 9.16 5.10
C ILE A 434 13.97 7.70 5.54
N GLN A 435 12.75 7.20 5.40
CA GLN A 435 12.36 5.85 5.79
C GLN A 435 12.78 4.78 4.76
N ILE A 436 12.99 5.14 3.49
CA ILE A 436 13.36 4.20 2.41
C ILE A 436 14.52 3.27 2.79
N PRO A 437 15.67 3.74 3.31
CA PRO A 437 16.80 2.88 3.63
C PRO A 437 16.47 1.80 4.65
N PHE A 438 15.54 2.05 5.58
CA PHE A 438 15.17 1.09 6.62
C PHE A 438 14.35 -0.08 6.10
N ALA A 439 13.66 0.07 4.96
CA ALA A 439 13.02 -1.03 4.25
C ALA A 439 13.96 -1.67 3.21
N LEU A 440 14.73 -0.83 2.50
CA LEU A 440 15.57 -1.25 1.38
C LEU A 440 16.80 -2.05 1.81
N ILE A 441 17.49 -1.61 2.88
CA ILE A 441 18.72 -2.29 3.34
C ILE A 441 18.42 -3.72 3.77
N PRO A 442 17.40 -4.00 4.62
CA PRO A 442 17.03 -5.38 4.94
C PRO A 442 16.63 -6.18 3.71
N LEU A 443 15.83 -5.60 2.81
CA LEU A 443 15.40 -6.28 1.59
C LEU A 443 16.59 -6.73 0.73
N ILE A 444 17.50 -5.80 0.39
CA ILE A 444 18.67 -6.12 -0.45
C ILE A 444 19.58 -7.13 0.25
N THR A 445 19.78 -6.98 1.56
CA THR A 445 20.62 -7.90 2.35
C THR A 445 20.07 -9.32 2.33
N LEU A 446 18.77 -9.48 2.58
CA LEU A 446 18.11 -10.78 2.64
C LEU A 446 18.03 -11.45 1.26
N VAL A 447 17.72 -10.67 0.21
CA VAL A 447 17.66 -11.19 -1.16
C VAL A 447 19.07 -11.56 -1.70
N SER A 448 20.13 -10.99 -1.14
CA SER A 448 21.52 -11.33 -1.49
C SER A 448 22.09 -12.47 -0.65
N LYS A 449 21.39 -12.90 0.41
CA LYS A 449 21.87 -13.92 1.34
C LYS A 449 21.54 -15.33 0.83
N GLU A 450 22.57 -16.12 0.61
CA GLU A 450 22.44 -17.49 0.07
C GLU A 450 21.70 -18.44 0.99
N GLN A 451 21.87 -18.27 2.30
CA GLN A 451 21.17 -19.07 3.30
C GLN A 451 19.65 -18.83 3.30
N VAL A 452 19.19 -17.66 2.83
CA VAL A 452 17.77 -17.29 2.80
C VAL A 452 17.17 -17.60 1.44
N MET A 453 17.86 -17.23 0.36
CA MET A 453 17.32 -17.34 -1.01
C MET A 453 17.70 -18.62 -1.75
N GLY A 454 18.70 -19.37 -1.27
CA GLY A 454 19.23 -20.54 -1.95
C GLY A 454 19.61 -20.25 -3.40
N VAL A 455 19.08 -21.06 -4.32
CA VAL A 455 19.30 -20.96 -5.78
C VAL A 455 18.72 -19.67 -6.39
N PHE A 456 17.82 -18.97 -5.68
CA PHE A 456 17.18 -17.72 -6.14
C PHE A 456 17.89 -16.43 -5.67
N LYS A 457 19.10 -16.56 -5.10
CA LYS A 457 19.93 -15.43 -4.68
C LYS A 457 20.23 -14.48 -5.83
N ILE A 458 20.23 -13.18 -5.54
CA ILE A 458 20.69 -12.16 -6.48
C ILE A 458 22.20 -11.99 -6.37
N GLY A 459 22.88 -12.06 -7.52
CA GLY A 459 24.30 -11.74 -7.63
C GLY A 459 24.57 -10.23 -7.78
N PRO A 460 25.85 -9.80 -7.82
CA PRO A 460 26.24 -8.39 -7.96
C PRO A 460 25.75 -7.73 -9.26
N ARG A 461 25.36 -8.53 -10.26
CA ARG A 461 24.67 -8.08 -11.46
C ARG A 461 23.25 -8.62 -11.38
N THR A 462 22.28 -7.74 -11.23
CA THR A 462 20.85 -8.04 -11.34
C THR A 462 20.59 -8.73 -12.69
N GLN A 463 20.47 -10.06 -12.65
CA GLN A 463 19.93 -10.89 -13.74
C GLN A 463 18.50 -11.33 -13.40
#